data_AF-A0A4V3PBJ9-F1
#
_entry.id   AF-A0A4V3PBJ9-F1
#
_cell.length_a   1.000
_cell.length_b   1.000
_cell.length_c   1.000
_cell.angle_alpha   90.00
_cell.angle_beta   90.00
_cell.angle_gamma   90.00
#
_symmetry.space_group_name_H-M   'P 1'
#
loop_
_entity.id
_entity.type
_entity.pdbx_description
1 polymer ?
#
loop_
_entity_poly.entity_id
_entity_poly.type
_entity_poly.pdbx_seq_one_letter_code
_entity_poly.pdbx_strand_id
1 'polypeptide(L)'
;LKPQIGRLPNGIDLSNSVENEYLCLKLLDAFGVPAAKTEIADFGERRTLIVERFDRLWARDGRLLRLPQEDMCQALSVPPTRKYQSEGGPGMPEIIE
;
A
#
# COMPACT_ATOMS: atom_id res chain seq x y z
N LEU A 1 3.28 3.07 -9.55
CA LEU A 1 4.01 4.34 -9.36
C LEU A 1 3.16 5.23 -8.45
N LYS A 2 3.63 5.54 -7.25
CA LYS A 2 2.92 6.42 -6.29
C LYS A 2 3.67 7.76 -6.21
N PRO A 3 3.18 8.83 -6.86
CA PRO A 3 3.82 10.13 -6.80
C PRO A 3 3.52 10.84 -5.47
N GLN A 4 4.22 11.95 -5.22
CA GLN A 4 3.91 12.83 -4.09
C GLN A 4 2.46 13.32 -4.14
N ILE A 5 1.78 13.30 -2.99
CA ILE A 5 0.36 13.70 -2.86
C ILE A 5 0.23 15.22 -2.82
N GLY A 6 1.16 15.91 -2.15
CA GLY A 6 1.09 17.36 -1.95
C GLY A 6 0.14 17.77 -0.83
N ARG A 7 -0.44 18.96 -0.93
CA ARG A 7 -1.36 19.50 0.10
C ARG A 7 -2.80 19.12 -0.17
N LEU A 8 -3.48 18.61 0.84
CA LEU A 8 -4.89 18.27 0.78
C LEU A 8 -5.79 19.45 1.16
N PRO A 9 -7.06 19.49 0.71
CA PRO A 9 -7.99 20.59 1.01
C PRO A 9 -8.27 20.80 2.51
N ASN A 10 -8.08 19.76 3.33
CA ASN A 10 -8.26 19.81 4.78
C ASN A 10 -7.03 20.35 5.54
N GLY A 11 -6.01 20.86 4.83
CA GLY A 11 -4.82 21.48 5.44
C GLY A 11 -3.67 20.51 5.74
N ILE A 12 -3.82 19.21 5.48
CA ILE A 12 -2.73 18.23 5.67
C ILE A 12 -1.70 18.39 4.54
N ASP A 13 -0.42 18.52 4.91
CA ASP A 13 0.70 18.57 3.97
C ASP A 13 1.37 17.19 3.82
N LEU A 14 1.18 16.58 2.65
CA LEU A 14 1.75 15.29 2.26
C LEU A 14 2.72 15.46 1.08
N SER A 15 3.40 16.61 0.99
CA SER A 15 4.37 16.88 -0.08
C SER A 15 5.54 15.89 -0.07
N ASN A 16 5.89 15.34 1.09
CA ASN A 16 6.93 14.30 1.26
C ASN A 16 6.34 12.88 1.42
N SER A 17 5.15 12.61 0.85
CA SER A 17 4.48 11.32 1.02
C SER A 17 5.30 10.13 0.48
N VAL A 18 6.12 10.36 -0.56
CA VAL A 18 7.01 9.33 -1.13
C VAL A 18 8.08 8.93 -0.13
N GLU A 19 8.81 9.89 0.42
CA GLU A 19 9.86 9.67 1.40
C GLU A 19 9.30 9.08 2.71
N ASN A 20 8.13 9.56 3.14
CA ASN A 20 7.46 9.06 4.33
C ASN A 20 7.12 7.56 4.20
N GLU A 21 6.42 7.18 3.13
CA GLU A 21 6.04 5.77 2.94
C GLU A 21 7.27 4.88 2.70
N TYR A 22 8.28 5.37 1.97
CA TYR A 22 9.55 4.66 1.81
C TYR A 22 10.23 4.37 3.15
N LEU A 23 10.38 5.39 4.01
CA LEU A 23 11.00 5.23 5.33
C LEU A 23 10.24 4.22 6.19
N CYS A 24 8.91 4.32 6.24
CA CYS A 24 8.07 3.39 6.99
C CYS A 24 8.27 1.94 6.52
N LEU A 25 8.29 1.70 5.20
CA LEU A 25 8.45 0.35 4.66
C LEU A 25 9.86 -0.21 4.89
N LYS A 26 10.91 0.62 4.80
CA LYS A 26 12.28 0.20 5.15
C LYS A 26 12.42 -0.10 6.64
N LEU A 27 11.72 0.64 7.50
CA LEU A 27 11.72 0.39 8.93
C LEU A 27 11.06 -0.96 9.26
N LEU A 28 9.90 -1.26 8.67
CA LEU A 28 9.21 -2.53 8.86
C LEU A 28 10.07 -3.73 8.41
N ASP A 29 10.71 -3.62 7.25
CA ASP A 29 11.65 -4.62 6.73
C ASP A 29 12.83 -4.84 7.69
N ALA A 30 13.42 -3.76 8.22
CA ALA A 30 14.51 -3.84 9.21
C ALA A 30 14.10 -4.51 10.53
N PHE A 31 12.81 -4.46 10.89
CA PHE A 31 12.24 -5.17 12.05
C PHE A 31 11.72 -6.58 11.71
N GLY A 32 11.87 -7.04 10.47
CA GLY A 32 11.41 -8.37 10.04
C GLY A 32 9.88 -8.48 9.87
N VAL A 33 9.16 -7.36 9.80
CA VAL A 33 7.73 -7.36 9.49
C VAL A 33 7.56 -7.47 7.97
N PRO A 34 6.82 -8.47 7.45
CA PRO A 34 6.59 -8.60 6.02
C PRO A 34 5.96 -7.33 5.43
N ALA A 35 6.67 -6.69 4.51
CA ALA A 35 6.23 -5.47 3.84
C ALA A 35 6.61 -5.52 2.35
N ALA A 36 5.93 -4.72 1.53
CA ALA A 36 6.25 -4.64 0.10
C ALA A 36 7.63 -4.01 -0.10
N LYS A 37 8.42 -4.57 -1.03
CA LYS A 37 9.70 -3.98 -1.42
C LYS A 37 9.49 -2.68 -2.16
N THR A 38 10.33 -1.69 -1.84
CA THR A 38 10.22 -0.34 -2.40
C THR A 38 11.53 0.29 -2.78
N GLU A 39 11.43 1.17 -3.78
CA GLU A 39 12.48 2.03 -4.31
C GLU A 39 11.90 3.42 -4.61
N ILE A 40 12.72 4.45 -4.50
CA ILE A 40 12.38 5.80 -4.96
C ILE A 40 13.07 6.02 -6.30
N ALA A 41 12.31 6.53 -7.28
CA ALA A 41 12.84 6.97 -8.55
C ALA A 41 12.20 8.28 -8.99
N ASP A 42 12.94 9.05 -9.78
CA ASP A 42 12.48 10.30 -10.36
C ASP A 42 12.20 10.07 -11.86
N PHE A 43 10.96 10.36 -12.28
CA PHE A 43 10.54 10.29 -13.68
C PHE A 43 10.35 11.72 -14.20
N GLY A 44 11.39 12.26 -14.83
CA GLY A 44 11.48 13.71 -15.07
C GLY A 44 11.52 14.46 -13.74
N GLU A 45 10.66 15.46 -13.56
CA GLU A 45 10.54 16.23 -12.32
C GLU A 45 9.68 15.53 -11.25
N ARG A 46 9.17 14.32 -11.53
CA ARG A 46 8.20 13.64 -10.67
C ARG A 46 8.85 12.57 -9.80
N ARG A 47 9.08 12.90 -8.52
CA ARG A 47 9.48 11.94 -7.50
C ARG A 47 8.36 10.93 -7.21
N THR A 48 8.73 9.65 -7.21
CA THR A 48 7.78 8.54 -7.20
C THR A 48 8.27 7.37 -6.35
N LEU A 49 7.38 6.79 -5.55
CA LEU A 49 7.59 5.50 -4.90
C LEU A 49 7.21 4.37 -5.87
N ILE A 50 8.18 3.49 -6.14
CA ILE A 50 8.00 2.21 -6.83
C ILE A 50 7.77 1.15 -5.76
N VAL A 51 6.69 0.40 -5.89
CA VAL A 51 6.32 -0.69 -4.97
C VAL A 51 6.23 -1.97 -5.78
N GLU A 52 7.02 -2.98 -5.38
CA GLU A 52 6.94 -4.31 -5.97
C GLU A 52 5.60 -4.96 -5.59
N ARG A 53 4.86 -5.44 -6.59
CA ARG A 53 3.55 -6.06 -6.37
C ARG A 53 3.72 -7.45 -5.79
N PHE A 54 3.23 -7.65 -4.57
CA PHE A 54 3.20 -8.96 -3.91
C PHE A 54 2.14 -9.92 -4.49
N ASP A 55 1.18 -9.42 -5.27
CA ASP A 55 0.16 -10.23 -5.94
C ASP A 55 0.61 -10.69 -7.35
N ARG A 56 1.94 -10.72 -7.57
CA ARG A 56 2.58 -11.14 -8.82
C ARG A 56 3.71 -12.11 -8.53
N LEU A 57 3.91 -13.06 -9.44
CA LEU A 57 4.97 -14.07 -9.33
C LEU A 57 5.60 -14.35 -10.69
N TRP A 58 6.92 -14.28 -10.78
CA TRP A 58 7.65 -14.79 -11.96
C TRP A 58 7.73 -16.32 -11.89
N ALA A 59 7.15 -17.00 -12.88
CA ALA A 59 7.30 -18.43 -13.06
C ALA A 59 8.70 -18.78 -13.58
N ARG A 60 9.12 -20.04 -13.39
CA ARG A 60 10.44 -20.53 -13.84
C ARG A 60 10.65 -20.40 -15.36
N ASP A 61 9.56 -20.39 -16.13
CA ASP A 61 9.56 -20.23 -17.58
C ASP A 61 9.47 -18.76 -18.04
N GLY A 62 9.61 -17.80 -17.12
CA GLY A 62 9.63 -16.37 -17.42
C GLY A 62 8.25 -15.73 -17.56
N ARG A 63 7.14 -16.44 -17.31
CA ARG A 63 5.80 -15.83 -17.27
C ARG A 63 5.60 -15.01 -15.99
N LEU A 64 4.92 -13.87 -16.11
CA LEU A 64 4.45 -13.09 -14.97
C LEU A 64 3.01 -13.51 -14.61
N LEU A 65 2.87 -14.28 -13.54
CA LEU A 65 1.58 -14.77 -13.04
C LEU A 65 0.92 -13.76 -12.10
N ARG A 66 -0.41 -13.81 -12.02
CA ARG A 66 -1.21 -13.11 -11.02
C ARG A 66 -1.52 -14.06 -9.87
N LEU A 67 -1.38 -13.58 -8.64
CA LEU A 67 -1.87 -14.26 -7.45
C LEU A 67 -3.23 -13.63 -7.07
N PRO A 68 -4.31 -14.42 -6.93
CA PRO A 68 -5.58 -13.89 -6.43
C PRO A 68 -5.42 -13.31 -5.03
N GLN A 69 -5.94 -12.10 -4.84
CA GLN A 69 -5.92 -11.39 -3.57
C GLN A 69 -7.15 -10.49 -3.48
N GLU A 70 -7.65 -10.33 -2.26
CA GLU A 70 -8.71 -9.41 -1.89
C GLU A 70 -8.30 -8.60 -0.64
N ASP A 71 -8.96 -7.48 -0.41
CA ASP A 71 -8.84 -6.71 0.84
C ASP A 71 -9.90 -7.13 1.87
N MET A 72 -9.80 -6.61 3.10
CA MET A 72 -10.73 -6.96 4.18
C MET A 72 -12.17 -6.49 3.93
N CYS A 73 -12.38 -5.43 3.13
CA CYS A 73 -13.74 -5.01 2.78
C CYS A 73 -14.37 -6.05 1.83
N GLN A 74 -13.62 -6.54 0.86
CA GLN A 74 -14.08 -7.56 -0.07
C GLN A 74 -14.34 -8.89 0.65
N ALA A 75 -13.38 -9.38 1.42
CA ALA A 75 -13.48 -10.64 2.17
C ALA A 75 -14.70 -10.66 3.11
N LEU A 76 -14.98 -9.53 3.78
CA LEU A 76 -16.09 -9.40 4.73
C LEU A 76 -17.37 -8.84 4.10
N SER A 77 -17.43 -8.71 2.77
CA SER A 77 -18.58 -8.15 2.05
C SER A 77 -19.03 -6.75 2.55
N VAL A 78 -18.05 -5.92 2.95
CA VAL A 78 -18.25 -4.53 3.40
C VAL A 78 -18.06 -3.58 2.22
N PRO A 79 -18.98 -2.61 1.99
CA PRO A 79 -18.79 -1.61 0.95
C PRO A 79 -17.58 -0.72 1.28
N PRO A 80 -16.80 -0.27 0.27
CA PRO A 80 -15.57 0.51 0.50
C PRO A 80 -15.81 1.87 1.17
N THR A 81 -17.04 2.37 1.13
CA THR A 81 -17.47 3.59 1.84
C THR A 81 -17.53 3.42 3.36
N ARG A 82 -17.44 2.18 3.86
CA ARG A 82 -17.35 1.83 5.29
C ARG A 82 -16.05 1.10 5.60
N LYS A 83 -14.95 1.51 4.98
CA LYS A 83 -13.63 0.91 5.25
C LYS A 83 -13.08 1.25 6.64
N TYR A 84 -13.53 2.35 7.24
CA TYR A 84 -13.05 2.81 8.54
C TYR A 84 -13.95 2.29 9.67
N GLN A 85 -13.35 1.78 10.73
CA GLN A 85 -14.07 1.33 11.93
C GLN A 85 -14.94 2.44 12.53
N SER A 86 -14.45 3.69 12.55
CA SER A 86 -15.21 4.86 13.03
C SER A 86 -16.47 5.16 12.19
N GLU A 87 -16.56 4.63 10.97
CA GLU A 87 -17.69 4.75 10.05
C GLU A 87 -18.50 3.43 9.97
N GLY A 88 -18.31 2.53 10.94
CA GLY A 88 -19.00 1.24 11.02
C GLY A 88 -18.40 0.15 10.12
N GLY A 89 -17.12 0.29 9.76
CA GLY A 89 -16.31 -0.74 9.10
C GLY A 89 -15.77 -1.82 10.03
N PRO A 90 -15.10 -2.85 9.48
CA PRO A 90 -14.55 -3.95 10.27
C PRO A 90 -13.41 -3.48 11.18
N GLY A 91 -13.40 -4.00 12.41
CA GLY A 91 -12.32 -3.79 13.37
C GLY A 91 -11.44 -5.03 13.52
N MET A 92 -10.59 -5.02 14.53
CA MET A 92 -9.72 -6.17 14.84
C MET A 92 -10.48 -7.47 15.15
N PRO A 93 -11.61 -7.47 15.90
CA PRO A 93 -12.35 -8.69 16.19
C PRO A 93 -12.83 -9.41 14.93
N GLU A 94 -13.38 -8.68 13.97
CA GLU A 94 -13.91 -9.24 12.72
C GLU A 94 -12.80 -9.73 11.76
N ILE A 95 -11.56 -9.25 11.92
CA ILE A 95 -10.42 -9.63 11.06
C ILE A 95 -9.66 -10.85 11.59
N ILE A 96 -9.70 -11.11 12.90
CA ILE A 96 -8.92 -12.17 13.57
C ILE A 96 -9.74 -13.46 13.79
N GLU A 97 -11.07 -13.39 13.73
CA GLU A 97 -11.97 -14.56 13.83
C GLU A 97 -11.65 -15.64 12.78
#